data_AF-A0A2G5F4I7-F1
#
_entry.id   AF-A0A2G5F4I7-F1
#
_cell.length_a   1.000
_cell.length_b   1.000
_cell.length_c   1.000
_cell.angle_alpha   90.00
_cell.angle_beta   90.00
_cell.angle_gamma   90.00
#
_symmetry.space_group_name_H-M   'P 1'
#
loop_
_entity.id
_entity.type
_entity.pdbx_description
1 polymer ?
#
loop_
_entity_poly.entity_id
_entity_poly.type
_entity_poly.pdbx_seq_one_letter_code
_entity_poly.pdbx_strand_id
1 'polypeptide(L)'
;MVSHIGMSSIGISVAQLLTHDDSTTEDIILFQQSEKLRLLMIVSGYYDNQKNFKREILVSAESAELMRNLLHFFNTNASQLPLKVLHQPGLRDELRAFEIDNKITSRKTIERLLEEFGGASRR
;
A
#
# COMPACT_ATOMS: atom_id res chain seq x y z
N MET A 1 8.90 20.81 0.43
CA MET A 1 9.63 19.56 0.72
C MET A 1 8.86 18.40 0.11
N VAL A 2 9.53 17.52 -0.64
CA VAL A 2 8.92 16.36 -1.31
C VAL A 2 8.38 15.40 -0.25
N SER A 3 7.21 14.79 -0.46
CA SER A 3 6.54 13.94 0.53
C SER A 3 7.28 12.64 0.86
N HIS A 4 8.38 12.31 0.18
CA HIS A 4 9.14 11.04 0.32
C HIS A 4 8.22 9.80 0.35
N ILE A 5 7.12 9.85 -0.40
CA ILE A 5 6.20 8.73 -0.58
C ILE A 5 6.47 8.15 -1.97
N GLY A 6 6.78 6.86 -2.04
CA GLY A 6 6.95 6.13 -3.30
C GLY A 6 5.73 5.29 -3.61
N MET A 7 5.47 5.10 -4.91
CA MET A 7 4.45 4.16 -5.39
C MET A 7 5.05 3.25 -6.47
N SER A 8 4.83 1.95 -6.31
CA SER A 8 5.15 0.94 -7.32
C SER A 8 3.88 0.26 -7.81
N SER A 9 3.91 -0.34 -9.00
CA SER A 9 2.79 -1.08 -9.57
C SER A 9 3.24 -2.45 -10.06
N ILE A 10 2.49 -3.50 -9.71
CA ILE A 10 2.81 -4.89 -10.05
C ILE A 10 1.61 -5.62 -10.65
N GLY A 11 1.89 -6.65 -11.46
CA GLY A 11 0.89 -7.46 -12.18
C GLY A 11 0.52 -8.80 -11.53
N ILE A 12 0.92 -9.02 -10.28
CA ILE A 12 0.67 -10.24 -9.50
C ILE A 12 0.02 -9.88 -8.16
N SER A 13 -0.65 -10.83 -7.50
CA SER A 13 -1.26 -10.56 -6.18
C SER A 13 -0.20 -10.28 -5.12
N VAL A 14 -0.58 -9.60 -4.03
CA VAL A 14 0.29 -9.38 -2.87
C VAL A 14 0.71 -10.71 -2.26
N ALA A 15 -0.19 -11.70 -2.22
CA ALA A 15 0.15 -13.03 -1.74
C ALA A 15 1.26 -13.66 -2.58
N GLN A 16 1.15 -13.60 -3.92
CA GLN A 16 2.18 -14.14 -4.83
C GLN A 16 3.51 -13.42 -4.70
N LEU A 17 3.50 -12.10 -4.53
CA LEU A 17 4.70 -11.32 -4.24
C LEU A 17 5.37 -11.83 -2.97
N LEU A 18 4.63 -11.90 -1.86
CA LEU A 18 5.20 -12.25 -0.55
C LEU A 18 5.65 -13.70 -0.44
N THR A 19 5.12 -14.62 -1.26
CA THR A 19 5.54 -16.03 -1.30
C THR A 19 6.63 -16.31 -2.33
N HIS A 20 7.11 -15.30 -3.07
CA HIS A 20 8.13 -15.50 -4.10
C HIS A 20 9.48 -15.89 -3.47
N ASP A 21 9.83 -15.26 -2.34
CA ASP A 21 11.01 -15.54 -1.54
C ASP A 21 10.71 -15.25 -0.06
N ASP A 22 11.29 -16.04 0.85
CA ASP A 22 11.15 -15.86 2.30
C ASP A 22 11.67 -14.48 2.75
N SER A 23 12.62 -13.87 2.01
CA SER A 23 13.16 -12.53 2.31
C SER A 23 12.34 -11.37 1.71
N THR A 24 11.26 -11.64 0.96
CA THR A 24 10.58 -10.58 0.19
C THR A 24 10.09 -9.43 1.08
N THR A 25 9.64 -9.74 2.29
CA THR A 25 9.17 -8.71 3.23
C THR A 25 10.33 -7.81 3.66
N GLU A 26 11.47 -8.39 4.05
CA GLU A 26 12.70 -7.66 4.37
C GLU A 26 13.20 -6.84 3.17
N ASP A 27 13.19 -7.38 1.97
CA ASP A 27 13.66 -6.70 0.77
C ASP A 27 12.82 -5.46 0.44
N ILE A 28 11.50 -5.51 0.65
CA ILE A 28 10.60 -4.37 0.49
C ILE A 28 10.94 -3.26 1.51
N ILE A 29 11.22 -3.63 2.77
CA ILE A 29 11.62 -2.68 3.80
C ILE A 29 12.97 -2.05 3.47
N LEU A 30 13.95 -2.88 3.09
CA LEU A 30 15.28 -2.42 2.72
C LEU A 30 15.23 -1.47 1.52
N PHE A 31 14.42 -1.79 0.51
CA PHE A 31 14.21 -0.92 -0.65
C PHE A 31 13.57 0.42 -0.26
N GLN A 32 12.53 0.40 0.58
CA GLN A 32 11.92 1.63 1.11
C GLN A 32 12.94 2.51 1.84
N GLN A 33 13.84 1.91 2.62
CA GLN A 33 14.90 2.61 3.34
C GLN A 33 16.01 3.13 2.41
N SER A 34 16.48 2.32 1.45
CA SER A 34 17.55 2.71 0.52
C SER A 34 17.15 3.87 -0.37
N GLU A 35 15.89 3.90 -0.80
CA GLU A 35 15.28 5.00 -1.57
C GLU A 35 14.90 6.20 -0.68
N LYS A 36 15.17 6.15 0.62
CA LYS A 36 14.85 7.20 1.61
C LYS A 36 13.37 7.61 1.58
N LEU A 37 12.49 6.64 1.34
CA LEU A 37 11.06 6.84 1.35
C LEU A 37 10.57 6.73 2.79
N ARG A 38 9.63 7.58 3.19
CA ARG A 38 8.92 7.44 4.47
C ARG A 38 7.79 6.41 4.36
N LEU A 39 7.24 6.28 3.15
CA LEU A 39 6.19 5.34 2.81
C LEU A 39 6.44 4.78 1.42
N LEU A 40 6.30 3.47 1.26
CA LEU A 40 6.24 2.81 -0.02
C LEU A 40 4.88 2.12 -0.16
N MET A 41 4.13 2.47 -1.20
CA MET A 41 2.91 1.78 -1.57
C MET A 41 3.10 0.96 -2.84
N ILE A 42 2.90 -0.34 -2.75
CA ILE A 42 2.89 -1.24 -3.90
C ILE A 42 1.42 -1.50 -4.26
N VAL A 43 1.01 -1.03 -5.44
CA VAL A 43 -0.33 -1.24 -5.98
C VAL A 43 -0.31 -2.47 -6.90
N SER A 44 -0.99 -3.53 -6.50
CA SER A 44 -1.17 -4.72 -7.30
C SER A 44 -2.44 -4.61 -8.15
N GLY A 45 -2.34 -5.02 -9.42
CA GLY A 45 -3.49 -5.17 -10.32
C GLY A 45 -3.35 -6.44 -11.14
N TYR A 46 -4.26 -7.39 -10.96
CA TYR A 46 -4.19 -8.70 -11.61
C TYR A 46 -5.59 -9.25 -11.90
N TYR A 47 -5.68 -10.32 -12.68
CA TYR A 47 -6.93 -11.07 -12.85
C TYR A 47 -6.86 -12.34 -12.00
N ASP A 48 -7.92 -12.60 -11.23
CA ASP A 48 -8.05 -13.87 -10.52
C ASP A 48 -8.35 -15.04 -11.48
N ASN A 49 -8.40 -16.26 -10.94
CA ASN A 49 -8.69 -17.48 -11.72
C ASN A 49 -10.09 -17.44 -12.39
N GLN A 50 -10.98 -16.55 -11.95
CA GLN A 50 -12.31 -16.35 -12.51
C GLN A 50 -12.35 -15.21 -13.54
N LYS A 51 -11.19 -14.65 -13.92
CA LYS A 51 -11.03 -13.50 -14.82
C LYS A 51 -11.67 -12.21 -14.27
N ASN A 52 -11.85 -12.10 -12.96
CA ASN A 52 -12.21 -10.83 -12.35
C ASN A 52 -10.94 -10.02 -12.13
N PHE A 53 -10.95 -8.76 -12.57
CA PHE A 53 -9.88 -7.85 -12.22
C PHE A 53 -9.90 -7.61 -10.70
N LYS A 54 -8.73 -7.61 -10.07
CA LYS A 54 -8.52 -7.37 -8.64
C LYS A 54 -7.47 -6.28 -8.47
N ARG A 55 -7.60 -5.54 -7.38
CA ARG A 55 -6.66 -4.50 -6.97
C ARG A 55 -6.37 -4.64 -5.50
N GLU A 56 -5.09 -4.67 -5.16
CA GLU A 56 -4.62 -4.75 -3.79
C GLU A 56 -3.56 -3.67 -3.57
N ILE A 57 -3.35 -3.31 -2.31
CA ILE A 57 -2.21 -2.49 -1.91
C ILE A 57 -1.44 -3.19 -0.80
N LEU A 58 -0.12 -3.15 -0.91
CA LEU A 58 0.80 -3.44 0.16
C LEU A 58 1.51 -2.13 0.54
N VAL A 59 1.46 -1.78 1.80
CA VAL A 59 2.07 -0.55 2.32
C VAL A 59 3.21 -0.93 3.25
N SER A 60 4.38 -0.35 3.03
CA SER A 60 5.51 -0.35 3.95
C SER A 60 5.74 1.08 4.45
N ALA A 61 5.77 1.27 5.77
CA ALA A 61 5.98 2.57 6.41
C ALA A 61 7.26 2.57 7.24
N GLU A 62 7.94 3.72 7.32
CA GLU A 62 9.16 3.89 8.13
C GLU A 62 8.95 3.63 9.63
N SER A 63 7.71 3.75 10.11
CA SER A 63 7.36 3.53 11.51
C SER A 63 5.90 3.08 11.67
N ALA A 64 5.64 2.37 12.77
CA ALA A 64 4.28 2.00 13.16
C ALA A 64 3.38 3.23 13.43
N GLU A 65 3.96 4.35 13.88
CA GLU A 65 3.21 5.60 14.03
C GLU A 65 2.74 6.16 12.69
N LEU A 66 3.63 6.18 11.68
CA LEU A 66 3.25 6.62 10.34
C LEU A 66 2.19 5.71 9.73
N MET A 67 2.31 4.39 9.93
CA MET A 67 1.28 3.43 9.53
C MET A 67 -0.06 3.77 10.19
N ARG A 68 -0.11 3.99 11.51
CA ARG A 68 -1.34 4.38 12.21
C ARG A 68 -1.96 5.66 11.66
N ASN A 69 -1.14 6.68 11.39
CA ASN A 69 -1.61 7.94 10.80
C ASN A 69 -2.19 7.74 9.40
N LEU A 70 -1.57 6.89 8.58
CA LEU A 70 -2.08 6.53 7.26
C LEU A 70 -3.42 5.79 7.36
N LEU A 71 -3.54 4.82 8.27
CA LEU A 71 -4.79 4.08 8.46
C LEU A 71 -5.93 4.99 8.93
N HIS A 72 -5.63 5.95 9.82
CA HIS A 72 -6.59 6.97 10.22
C HIS A 72 -7.05 7.79 9.01
N PHE A 73 -6.12 8.25 8.17
CA PHE A 73 -6.43 8.99 6.94
C PHE A 73 -7.25 8.17 5.93
N PHE A 74 -6.97 6.88 5.77
CA PHE A 74 -7.80 6.03 4.91
C PHE A 74 -9.21 5.85 5.45
N ASN A 75 -9.36 5.71 6.77
CA ASN A 75 -10.69 5.60 7.39
C ASN A 75 -11.51 6.88 7.23
N THR A 76 -10.89 8.06 7.31
CA THR A 76 -11.60 9.33 7.04
C THR A 76 -11.98 9.48 5.57
N ASN A 77 -11.31 8.76 4.66
CA ASN A 77 -11.55 8.75 3.22
C ASN A 77 -12.19 7.44 2.70
N ALA A 78 -12.84 6.66 3.58
CA ALA A 78 -13.34 5.32 3.25
C ALA A 78 -14.36 5.29 2.09
N SER A 79 -15.03 6.40 1.81
CA SER A 79 -15.93 6.53 0.64
C SER A 79 -15.20 6.53 -0.70
N GLN A 80 -13.93 6.97 -0.73
CA GLN A 80 -13.09 7.03 -1.93
C GLN A 80 -12.10 5.86 -2.01
N LEU A 81 -11.80 5.25 -0.86
CA LEU A 81 -10.87 4.14 -0.70
C LEU A 81 -11.45 3.11 0.29
N PRO A 82 -12.47 2.33 -0.11
CA PRO A 82 -12.96 1.23 0.70
C PRO A 82 -11.88 0.14 0.76
N LEU A 83 -11.26 0.00 1.94
CA LEU A 83 -10.22 -0.98 2.20
C LEU A 83 -10.79 -2.19 2.91
N LYS A 84 -10.40 -3.37 2.43
CA LYS A 84 -10.61 -4.63 3.13
C LYS A 84 -9.26 -5.19 3.53
N VAL A 85 -9.05 -5.39 4.83
CA VAL A 85 -7.79 -5.93 5.36
C VAL A 85 -7.52 -7.31 4.76
N LEU A 86 -6.31 -7.49 4.22
CA LEU A 86 -5.79 -8.80 3.84
C LEU A 86 -4.88 -9.29 4.97
N HIS A 87 -5.36 -10.28 5.71
CA HIS A 87 -4.57 -10.92 6.75
C HIS A 87 -3.53 -11.82 6.11
N GLN A 88 -2.28 -11.36 6.11
CA GLN A 88 -1.13 -12.15 5.70
C GLN A 88 -0.33 -12.53 6.95
N PRO A 89 -0.11 -13.83 7.21
CA PRO A 89 0.69 -14.25 8.36
C PRO A 89 2.13 -13.76 8.22
N GLY A 90 2.74 -13.30 9.31
CA GLY A 90 4.15 -12.90 9.34
C GLY A 90 4.45 -11.44 8.96
N LEU A 91 3.45 -10.64 8.56
CA LEU A 91 3.66 -9.20 8.33
C LEU A 91 3.93 -8.46 9.64
N ARG A 92 5.03 -7.70 9.67
CA ARG A 92 5.38 -6.80 10.79
C ARG A 92 4.42 -5.61 10.87
N ASP A 93 4.45 -4.85 11.97
CA ASP A 93 3.54 -3.71 12.17
C ASP A 93 3.69 -2.59 11.15
N GLU A 94 4.86 -2.51 10.53
CA GLU A 94 5.22 -1.56 9.49
C GLU A 94 4.70 -1.96 8.10
N LEU A 95 4.22 -3.20 7.92
CA LEU A 95 3.60 -3.66 6.68
C LEU A 95 2.13 -4.00 6.84
N ARG A 96 1.31 -3.53 5.89
CA ARG A 96 -0.12 -3.81 5.85
C ARG A 96 -0.58 -4.05 4.41
N ALA A 97 -1.43 -5.06 4.23
CA ALA A 97 -2.01 -5.40 2.94
C ALA A 97 -3.53 -5.20 2.96
N PHE A 98 -4.07 -4.71 1.85
CA PHE A 98 -5.51 -4.47 1.67
C PHE A 98 -5.99 -4.83 0.27
N GLU A 99 -7.20 -5.37 0.16
CA GLU A 99 -7.97 -5.42 -1.08
C GLU A 99 -8.72 -4.09 -1.21
N ILE A 100 -8.80 -3.59 -2.45
CA ILE A 100 -9.49 -2.35 -2.80
C ILE A 100 -10.66 -2.68 -3.72
N ASP A 101 -11.81 -2.03 -3.51
CA ASP A 101 -12.89 -2.07 -4.50
C ASP A 101 -12.47 -1.35 -5.79
N ASN A 102 -12.16 -2.15 -6.81
CA ASN A 102 -11.70 -1.68 -8.11
C ASN A 102 -12.77 -0.94 -8.93
N LYS A 103 -14.05 -1.01 -8.55
CA LYS A 103 -15.14 -0.24 -9.19
C LYS A 103 -15.17 1.21 -8.70
N ILE A 104 -14.67 1.44 -7.49
CA ILE A 104 -14.72 2.75 -6.83
C ILE A 104 -13.36 3.43 -6.91
N THR A 105 -12.27 2.68 -6.70
CA THR A 105 -10.94 3.27 -6.55
C THR A 105 -10.02 2.92 -7.73
N SER A 106 -9.58 3.96 -8.42
CA SER A 106 -8.57 3.87 -9.47
C SER A 106 -7.15 4.12 -8.94
N ARG A 107 -6.13 3.84 -9.76
CA ARG A 107 -4.72 4.21 -9.45
C ARG A 107 -4.58 5.72 -9.21
N LYS A 108 -5.25 6.54 -10.03
CA LYS A 108 -5.23 8.00 -9.90
C LYS A 108 -5.86 8.48 -8.59
N THR A 109 -6.90 7.78 -8.11
CA THR A 109 -7.51 8.06 -6.81
C THR A 109 -6.52 7.81 -5.68
N ILE A 110 -5.77 6.71 -5.75
CA ILE A 110 -4.72 6.36 -4.78
C ILE A 110 -3.60 7.40 -4.81
N GLU A 111 -3.11 7.78 -5.99
CA GLU A 111 -2.08 8.82 -6.15
C GLU A 111 -2.51 10.14 -5.50
N ARG A 112 -3.73 10.61 -5.81
CA ARG A 112 -4.27 11.84 -5.22
C ARG A 112 -4.36 11.76 -3.69
N LEU A 113 -4.85 10.65 -3.15
CA LEU A 113 -4.95 10.45 -1.70
C LEU A 113 -3.57 10.44 -1.03
N LEU A 114 -2.55 9.86 -1.67
CA LEU A 114 -1.17 9.89 -1.18
C LEU A 114 -0.57 11.30 -1.23
N GLU A 115 -0.86 12.08 -2.27
CA GLU A 115 -0.47 13.48 -2.37
C GLU A 115 -1.13 14.33 -1.27
N GLU A 116 -2.42 14.11 -1.01
CA GLU A 116 -3.17 14.76 0.07
C GLU A 116 -2.60 14.40 1.45
N PHE A 117 -2.30 13.12 1.70
CA PHE A 117 -1.65 12.67 2.94
C PHE A 117 -0.27 13.32 3.13
N GLY A 118 0.56 13.30 2.09
CA GLY A 118 1.89 13.93 2.09
C GLY A 118 1.87 15.46 2.14
N GLY A 119 0.75 16.08 1.73
CA GLY A 119 0.49 17.51 1.82
C GLY A 119 -0.08 17.93 3.18
N ALA A 120 -0.91 17.09 3.81
CA ALA A 120 -1.53 17.33 5.11
C ALA A 120 -0.52 17.25 6.26
N SER A 121 0.55 16.46 6.13
CA SER A 121 1.69 16.43 7.06
C SER A 121 2.53 17.72 7.08
N ARG A 122 2.11 18.79 6.36
CA ARG A 122 2.80 20.09 6.26
C ARG A 122 2.20 21.19 7.14
N ARG A 123 1.24 20.87 8.02
CA ARG A 123 0.65 21.82 8.97
C ARG A 123 0.94 21.41 10.40
#